data_AF-A0A6V8KN06-F1
#
_entry.id   AF-A0A6V8KN06-F1
#
_cell.length_a   1.000
_cell.length_b   1.000
_cell.length_c   1.000
_cell.angle_alpha   90.00
_cell.angle_beta   90.00
_cell.angle_gamma   90.00
#
_symmetry.space_group_name_H-M   'P 1'
#
loop_
_entity.id
_entity.type
_entity.pdbx_description
1 polymer ?
#
loop_
_entity_poly.entity_id
_entity_poly.type
_entity_poly.pdbx_seq_one_letter_code
_entity_poly.pdbx_strand_id
1 'polypeptide(L)' 'MHTHSFVEIAVVTGGDGVHHSLAGRRRLRVGDVILLRPGVWHGYEECARLDVYNC' A
#
# COMPACT_ATOMS: atom_id res chain seq x y z
N MET A 1 -0.96 10.02 -2.91
CA MET A 1 0.41 9.87 -2.38
C MET A 1 0.50 10.64 -1.08
N HIS A 2 1.03 10.03 -0.01
CA HIS A 2 1.15 10.66 1.30
C HIS A 2 2.25 10.00 2.15
N THR A 3 2.53 10.58 3.32
CA THR A 3 3.49 10.10 4.33
C THR A 3 2.89 10.30 5.73
N HIS A 4 3.38 9.55 6.72
CA HIS A 4 2.89 9.57 8.09
C HIS A 4 4.03 9.34 9.09
N SER A 5 3.81 9.74 10.35
CA SER A 5 4.79 9.63 11.44
C SER A 5 4.70 8.31 12.23
N PHE A 6 3.85 7.38 11.80
CA PHE A 6 3.66 6.06 12.43
C PHE A 6 4.10 4.92 11.50
N VAL A 7 4.30 3.74 12.07
CA VAL A 7 4.46 2.48 11.32
C VAL A 7 3.08 2.04 10.86
N GLU A 8 2.92 1.75 9.57
CA GLU A 8 1.68 1.21 9.01
C GLU A 8 1.93 -0.21 8.51
N ILE A 9 1.01 -1.11 8.83
CA ILE A 9 0.88 -2.41 8.17
C ILE A 9 -0.38 -2.39 7.31
N ALA A 10 -0.19 -2.45 6.01
CA ALA A 10 -1.28 -2.51 5.04
C ALA A 10 -1.40 -3.93 4.46
N VAL A 11 -2.56 -4.54 4.63
CA VAL A 11 -2.87 -5.90 4.16
C VAL A 11 -3.90 -5.83 3.05
N VAL A 12 -3.56 -6.39 1.88
CA VAL A 12 -4.49 -6.43 0.73
C VAL A 12 -5.48 -7.57 0.93
N THR A 13 -6.76 -7.24 1.02
CA THR A 13 -7.85 -8.18 1.30
C THR A 13 -8.77 -8.42 0.12
N GLY A 14 -8.74 -7.54 -0.90
CA GLY A 14 -9.59 -7.63 -2.07
C GLY A 14 -9.10 -6.78 -3.25
N GLY A 15 -9.55 -7.15 -4.46
CA GLY A 15 -9.29 -6.44 -5.72
C GLY A 15 -7.83 -6.35 -6.16
N ASP A 16 -7.56 -5.34 -6.98
CA ASP A 16 -6.27 -5.11 -7.65
C ASP A 16 -5.86 -3.64 -7.56
N GLY A 17 -4.55 -3.38 -7.51
CA GLY A 17 -4.00 -2.02 -7.57
C GLY A 17 -2.48 -2.02 -7.63
N VAL A 18 -1.88 -0.85 -7.78
CA VAL A 18 -0.42 -0.66 -7.79
C VAL A 18 -0.01 0.14 -6.56
N HIS A 19 0.88 -0.42 -5.74
CA HIS A 19 1.57 0.34 -4.70
C HIS A 19 2.71 1.11 -5.33
N HIS A 20 2.69 2.43 -5.18
CA HIS A 20 3.74 3.32 -5.62
C HIS A 20 4.46 3.87 -4.39
N SER A 21 5.76 3.62 -4.31
CA SER A 21 6.62 4.05 -3.21
C SER A 21 8.03 4.36 -3.72
N LEU A 22 8.94 4.69 -2.80
CA LEU A 22 10.37 4.86 -3.11
C LEU A 22 11.00 3.60 -3.74
N ALA A 23 10.46 2.41 -3.44
CA ALA A 23 10.92 1.15 -4.03
C ALA A 23 10.40 0.95 -5.48
N GLY A 24 9.66 1.92 -6.02
CA GLY A 24 9.04 1.87 -7.33
C GLY A 24 7.57 1.48 -7.28
N ARG A 25 7.09 0.96 -8.40
CA ARG A 25 5.69 0.58 -8.62
C ARG A 25 5.57 -0.94 -8.56
N ARG A 26 4.72 -1.45 -7.67
CA ARG A 26 4.47 -2.88 -7.48
C ARG A 26 2.99 -3.19 -7.63
N ARG A 27 2.65 -4.16 -8.48
CA ARG A 27 1.29 -4.70 -8.55
C ARG A 27 0.97 -5.45 -7.27
N LEU A 28 -0.20 -5.18 -6.70
CA LEU A 28 -0.71 -5.80 -5.49
C LEU A 28 -1.66 -6.95 -5.82
N ARG A 29 -1.67 -7.94 -4.94
CA ARG A 29 -2.61 -9.07 -4.93
C ARG A 29 -3.11 -9.33 -3.52
N VAL A 30 -4.28 -9.95 -3.40
CA VAL A 30 -4.80 -10.42 -2.11
C VAL A 30 -3.75 -11.27 -1.38
N GLY A 31 -3.51 -10.94 -0.12
CA GLY A 31 -2.48 -11.56 0.71
C GLY A 31 -1.12 -10.84 0.72
N ASP A 32 -0.89 -9.86 -0.17
CA ASP A 32 0.26 -8.97 -0.03
C ASP A 32 0.18 -8.18 1.27
N VAL A 33 1.32 -8.08 1.96
CA VAL A 33 1.49 -7.26 3.16
C VAL A 33 2.60 -6.24 2.92
N ILE A 34 2.31 -4.98 3.24
CA ILE A 34 3.22 -3.86 3.06
C ILE A 34 3.53 -3.29 4.45
N LEU A 35 4.81 -3.22 4.79
CA LEU A 35 5.30 -2.54 5.98
C LEU A 35 5.87 -1.18 5.61
N LEU A 36 5.30 -0.12 6.17
CA LEU A 36 5.72 1.25 5.92
C LEU A 36 6.35 1.83 7.18
N ARG A 37 7.60 2.26 7.05
CA ARG A 37 8.30 2.96 8.13
C ARG A 37 7.81 4.41 8.22
N PRO A 38 7.84 5.04 9.40
CA PRO A 38 7.57 6.47 9.52
C PRO A 38 8.38 7.29 8.52
N GLY A 39 7.74 8.31 7.93
CA GLY A 39 8.35 9.25 7.00
C GLY A 39 8.48 8.74 5.57
N VAL A 40 8.24 7.46 5.27
CA VAL A 40 8.22 6.99 3.87
C VAL A 40 6.92 7.42 3.20
N TRP A 41 7.04 7.96 1.99
CA TRP A 41 5.86 8.23 1.19
C TRP A 41 5.38 6.98 0.47
N HIS A 42 4.08 6.89 0.23
CA HIS A 42 3.47 5.88 -0.61
C HIS A 42 2.11 6.32 -1.18
N GLY A 43 1.58 5.55 -2.13
CA GLY A 43 0.23 5.68 -2.65
C GLY A 43 -0.25 4.40 -3.33
N TYR A 44 -1.55 4.34 -3.58
CA TYR A 44 -2.18 3.30 -4.39
C TYR A 44 -2.71 3.93 -5.69
N GLU A 45 -2.41 3.29 -6.81
CA GLU A 45 -2.76 3.73 -8.17
C GLU A 45 -3.46 2.58 -8.92
N GLU A 46 -4.13 2.89 -10.03
CA GLU A 46 -4.77 1.89 -10.90
C GLU A 46 -5.70 0.92 -10.13
N CYS A 47 -6.38 1.42 -9.09
CA CYS A 47 -7.18 0.59 -8.19
C CYS A 47 -8.49 0.13 -8.86
N ALA A 48 -8.71 -1.18 -8.88
CA ALA A 48 -9.96 -1.80 -9.28
C ALA A 48 -10.54 -2.59 -8.09
N ARG A 49 -11.41 -1.93 -7.32
CA ARG A 49 -11.98 -2.45 -6.05
C ARG A 49 -10.90 -2.94 -5.07
N LEU A 50 -9.80 -2.20 -4.97
CA LEU A 50 -8.72 -2.52 -4.03
C LEU A 50 -9.21 -2.31 -2.60
N ASP A 51 -9.22 -3.38 -1.81
CA ASP A 51 -9.54 -3.37 -0.39
C ASP A 51 -8.27 -3.59 0.42
N VAL A 52 -7.94 -2.62 1.28
CA VAL A 52 -6.76 -2.67 2.14
C VAL A 52 -7.17 -2.45 3.58
N TYR A 53 -6.70 -3.32 4.48
CA TYR A 53 -6.81 -3.14 5.92
C TYR A 53 -5.51 -2.53 6.46
N ASN A 54 -5.63 -1.42 7.17
CA ASN A 54 -4.51 -0.69 7.76
C ASN A 54 -4.57 -0.74 9.29
N CYS A 55 -3.44 -1.02 9.94
CA CYS A 55 -3.30 -0.96 11.39
C CYS A 55 -1.92 -0.50 11.85
#